data_AF-A0A6L7XAP6-F1
#
_entry.id   AF-A0A6L7XAP6-F1
#
_cell.length_a   1.000
_cell.length_b   1.000
_cell.length_c   1.000
_cell.angle_alpha   90.00
_cell.angle_beta   90.00
_cell.angle_gamma   90.00
#
_symmetry.space_group_name_H-M   'P 1'
#
loop_
_entity.id
_entity.type
_entity.pdbx_description
1 polymer ?
#
loop_
_entity_poly.entity_id
_entity_poly.type
_entity_poly.pdbx_seq_one_letter_code
_entity_poly.pdbx_strand_id
1 'polypeptide(L)'
;FYFKPEGADQILASPADEDPVEPCDVKPQEVDVAAGIEAINRATILDVRSIRSTWAGLRTFAPDRVPVVGFDPGADGFFWCAGQGGTGIQTSPAMAALTAGLISGETPAPPLDGIAPELSPQRFVQ
;
A
#
# COMPACT_ATOMS: atom_id res chain seq x y z
N PHE A 1 -14.09 -4.09 4.15
CA PHE A 1 -14.25 -2.76 4.75
C PHE A 1 -13.53 -2.69 6.09
N TYR A 2 -13.05 -1.50 6.46
CA TYR A 2 -12.56 -1.20 7.80
C TYR A 2 -13.03 0.21 8.20
N PHE A 3 -13.02 0.48 9.50
CA PHE A 3 -13.14 1.84 10.01
C PHE A 3 -12.33 2.02 11.29
N LYS A 4 -11.92 3.26 11.58
CA LYS A 4 -11.22 3.64 12.81
C LYS A 4 -11.65 5.03 13.26
N PRO A 5 -11.49 5.38 14.55
CA PRO A 5 -11.64 6.76 14.98
C PRO A 5 -10.69 7.69 14.21
N GLU A 6 -11.19 8.89 13.89
CA GLU A 6 -10.43 9.96 13.27
C GLU A 6 -10.76 11.27 13.99
N GLY A 7 -9.86 11.75 14.85
CA GLY A 7 -10.15 12.87 15.74
C GLY A 7 -11.16 12.51 16.84
N ALA A 8 -11.87 13.52 17.35
CA ALA A 8 -12.74 13.39 18.52
C ALA A 8 -14.17 12.93 18.17
N ASP A 9 -14.66 13.26 16.97
CA ASP A 9 -16.07 13.14 16.59
C ASP A 9 -16.27 12.49 15.21
N GLN A 10 -15.23 11.90 14.61
CA GLN A 10 -15.30 11.32 13.28
C GLN A 10 -14.80 9.87 13.23
N ILE A 11 -15.23 9.19 12.19
CA ILE A 11 -14.68 7.91 11.78
C ILE A 11 -14.05 8.07 10.40
N LEU A 12 -12.89 7.45 10.23
CA LEU A 12 -12.36 7.11 8.92
C LEU A 12 -12.89 5.73 8.56
N ALA A 13 -13.41 5.58 7.34
CA ALA A 13 -13.86 4.30 6.83
C ALA A 13 -13.41 4.09 5.38
N SER A 14 -13.33 2.82 4.98
CA SER A 14 -13.07 2.42 3.61
C SER A 14 -13.77 1.09 3.31
N PRO A 15 -14.36 0.92 2.12
CA PRO A 15 -14.83 -0.39 1.66
C PRO A 15 -13.67 -1.39 1.49
N ALA A 16 -12.42 -0.91 1.36
CA ALA A 16 -11.20 -1.68 1.12
C ALA A 16 -11.22 -2.45 -0.21
N ASP A 17 -11.80 -1.83 -1.24
CA ASP A 17 -11.76 -2.27 -2.63
C ASP A 17 -10.33 -2.26 -3.18
N GLU A 18 -10.10 -3.08 -4.21
CA GLU A 18 -8.84 -3.19 -4.94
C GLU A 18 -9.07 -3.21 -6.45
N ASP A 19 -10.10 -2.48 -6.93
CA ASP A 19 -10.49 -2.53 -8.33
C ASP A 19 -9.34 -2.06 -9.25
N PRO A 20 -8.93 -2.86 -10.24
CA PRO A 20 -7.81 -2.50 -11.11
C PRO A 20 -8.09 -1.24 -11.93
N VAL A 21 -7.15 -0.29 -11.89
CA VAL A 21 -7.17 0.92 -12.71
C VAL A 21 -5.76 1.25 -13.19
N GLU A 22 -5.67 1.91 -14.34
CA GLU A 22 -4.42 2.48 -14.83
C GLU A 22 -3.93 3.63 -13.91
N PRO A 23 -2.60 3.89 -13.86
CA PRO A 23 -2.06 5.01 -13.09
C PRO A 23 -2.72 6.34 -13.46
N CYS A 24 -3.39 6.97 -12.50
CA CYS A 24 -4.13 8.21 -12.71
C CYS A 24 -4.33 9.00 -11.41
N ASP A 25 -4.87 10.22 -11.53
CA ASP A 25 -5.43 10.97 -10.40
C ASP A 25 -6.81 10.40 -10.04
N VAL A 26 -6.80 9.27 -9.32
CA VAL A 26 -8.01 8.50 -8.98
C VAL A 26 -8.98 9.33 -8.12
N LYS A 27 -10.27 9.20 -8.42
CA LYS A 27 -11.36 9.85 -7.68
C LYS A 27 -12.29 8.81 -7.07
N PRO A 28 -12.87 9.07 -5.88
CA PRO A 28 -13.83 8.16 -5.27
C PRO A 28 -15.08 8.05 -6.14
N GLN A 29 -15.59 6.83 -6.34
CA GLN A 29 -16.90 6.62 -6.95
C GLN A 29 -18.00 6.64 -5.89
N GLU A 30 -19.17 7.17 -6.25
CA GLU A 30 -20.32 7.21 -5.34
C GLU A 30 -20.75 5.80 -4.90
N VAL A 31 -20.62 4.81 -5.79
CA VAL A 31 -20.97 3.41 -5.50
C VAL A 31 -20.08 2.79 -4.41
N ASP A 32 -18.77 3.07 -4.42
CA ASP A 32 -17.83 2.54 -3.42
C ASP A 32 -18.09 3.16 -2.05
N VAL A 33 -18.37 4.46 -2.05
CA VAL A 33 -18.75 5.21 -0.85
C VAL A 33 -20.05 4.67 -0.25
N ALA A 34 -21.07 4.44 -1.09
CA ALA A 34 -22.34 3.85 -0.66
C ALA A 34 -22.15 2.43 -0.11
N ALA A 35 -21.34 1.60 -0.77
CA ALA A 35 -21.02 0.26 -0.31
C ALA A 35 -20.30 0.27 1.06
N GLY A 36 -19.40 1.23 1.28
CA GLY A 36 -18.74 1.46 2.57
C GLY A 36 -19.73 1.81 3.69
N ILE A 37 -20.65 2.76 3.44
CA ILE A 37 -21.71 3.13 4.39
C ILE A 37 -22.58 1.91 4.71
N GLU A 38 -23.04 1.21 3.68
CA GLU A 38 -23.93 0.06 3.84
C GLU A 38 -23.25 -1.04 4.69
N ALA A 39 -21.97 -1.33 4.41
CA ALA A 39 -21.22 -2.32 5.17
C ALA A 39 -21.09 -1.95 6.66
N ILE A 40 -20.81 -0.68 6.98
CA ILE A 40 -20.74 -0.20 8.36
C ILE A 40 -22.10 -0.27 9.05
N ASN A 41 -23.17 0.18 8.39
CA ASN A 41 -24.52 0.19 8.97
C ASN A 41 -25.09 -1.22 9.16
N ARG A 42 -24.68 -2.20 8.34
CA ARG A 42 -25.01 -3.61 8.57
C ARG A 42 -24.26 -4.21 9.77
N ALA A 43 -23.02 -3.78 9.99
CA ALA A 43 -22.16 -4.34 11.03
C ALA A 43 -22.25 -3.63 12.39
N THR A 44 -22.86 -2.44 12.44
CA THR A 44 -22.85 -1.57 13.62
C THR A 44 -24.19 -0.85 13.80
N ILE A 45 -24.39 -0.27 14.98
CA ILE A 45 -25.53 0.62 15.26
C ILE A 45 -25.24 2.09 14.96
N LEU A 46 -24.12 2.41 14.28
CA LEU A 46 -23.69 3.79 14.05
C LEU A 46 -24.68 4.57 13.19
N ASP A 47 -25.39 3.89 12.28
CA ASP A 47 -26.36 4.48 11.35
C ASP A 47 -25.79 5.73 10.66
N VAL A 48 -24.67 5.54 9.96
CA VAL A 48 -23.95 6.55 9.20
C VAL A 48 -24.88 7.16 8.16
N ARG A 49 -25.12 8.47 8.28
CA ARG A 49 -26.07 9.25 7.45
C ARG A 49 -25.44 10.39 6.67
N SER A 50 -24.20 10.76 6.98
CA SER A 50 -23.51 11.88 6.34
C SER A 50 -22.04 11.60 6.16
N ILE A 51 -21.44 12.28 5.17
CA ILE A 51 -20.03 12.18 4.84
C ILE A 51 -19.45 13.59 4.88
N ARG A 52 -18.31 13.76 5.58
CA ARG A 52 -17.59 15.04 5.60
C ARG A 52 -16.68 15.21 4.38
N SER A 53 -15.98 14.14 4.00
CA SER A 53 -15.06 14.13 2.87
C SER A 53 -14.88 12.71 2.35
N THR A 54 -14.53 12.59 1.07
CA THR A 54 -14.20 11.34 0.40
C THR A 54 -12.93 11.52 -0.40
N TRP A 55 -12.19 10.42 -0.59
CA TRP A 55 -11.04 10.35 -1.48
C TRP A 55 -10.83 8.91 -1.91
N ALA A 56 -10.01 8.74 -2.95
CA ALA A 56 -9.48 7.46 -3.36
C ALA A 56 -7.96 7.55 -3.43
N GLY A 57 -7.29 6.40 -3.43
CA GLY A 57 -5.85 6.31 -3.56
C GLY A 57 -5.46 5.00 -4.24
N LEU A 58 -4.37 5.02 -4.99
CA LEU A 58 -3.89 3.84 -5.69
C LEU A 58 -3.00 2.99 -4.79
N ARG A 59 -3.32 1.69 -4.70
CA ARG A 59 -2.46 0.68 -4.06
C ARG A 59 -1.85 -0.16 -5.17
N THR A 60 -0.54 -0.06 -5.34
CA THR A 60 0.19 -0.72 -6.43
C THR A 60 0.83 -2.00 -5.92
N PHE A 61 0.63 -3.11 -6.65
CA PHE A 61 1.13 -4.44 -6.27
C PHE A 61 2.02 -5.02 -7.35
N ALA A 62 3.07 -5.74 -6.95
CA ALA A 62 3.71 -6.71 -7.82
C ALA A 62 2.80 -7.95 -8.00
N PRO A 63 3.06 -8.83 -9.00
CA PRO A 63 2.24 -10.02 -9.24
C PRO A 63 2.11 -10.96 -8.04
N ASP A 64 3.14 -11.04 -7.20
CA ASP A 64 3.16 -11.82 -5.95
C ASP A 64 2.71 -11.03 -4.71
N ARG A 65 2.34 -9.76 -4.89
CA ARG A 65 1.92 -8.79 -3.86
C ARG A 65 2.98 -8.49 -2.80
N VAL A 66 4.23 -8.90 -3.03
CA VAL A 66 5.38 -8.53 -2.23
C VAL A 66 6.01 -7.26 -2.83
N PRO A 67 6.42 -6.26 -2.04
CA PRO A 67 7.11 -5.09 -2.59
C PRO A 67 8.38 -5.47 -3.36
N VAL A 68 8.81 -4.60 -4.26
CA VAL A 68 10.02 -4.77 -5.07
C VAL A 68 11.04 -3.72 -4.66
N VAL A 69 12.11 -4.16 -4.01
CA VAL A 69 13.22 -3.34 -3.52
C VAL A 69 14.55 -3.97 -3.94
N GLY A 70 15.26 -3.33 -4.86
CA GLY A 70 16.56 -3.81 -5.33
C GLY A 70 16.91 -3.36 -6.74
N PHE A 71 18.16 -3.61 -7.14
CA PHE A 71 18.65 -3.31 -8.49
C PHE A 71 18.03 -4.23 -9.54
N ASP A 72 17.69 -3.66 -10.69
CA ASP A 72 17.22 -4.41 -11.86
C ASP A 72 18.37 -5.27 -12.44
N PRO A 73 18.16 -6.57 -12.68
CA PRO A 73 19.20 -7.44 -13.23
C PRO A 73 19.50 -7.20 -14.73
N GLY A 74 18.60 -6.56 -15.46
CA GLY A 74 18.73 -6.26 -16.89
C GLY A 74 19.10 -4.80 -17.19
N ALA A 75 19.05 -3.90 -16.20
CA ALA A 75 19.34 -2.47 -16.36
C ALA A 75 20.34 -1.97 -15.30
N ASP A 76 21.60 -1.84 -15.72
CA ASP A 76 22.67 -1.39 -14.83
C ASP A 76 22.37 -0.01 -14.23
N GLY A 77 22.57 0.10 -12.91
CA GLY A 77 22.28 1.30 -12.14
C GLY A 77 20.79 1.61 -11.89
N PHE A 78 19.84 0.82 -12.41
CA PHE A 78 18.41 1.04 -12.17
C PHE A 78 17.96 0.35 -10.88
N PHE A 79 17.27 1.09 -10.00
CA PHE A 79 16.80 0.57 -8.70
C PHE A 79 15.27 0.65 -8.59
N TRP A 80 14.65 -0.47 -8.23
CA TRP A 80 13.23 -0.55 -7.93
C TRP A 80 12.97 -0.27 -6.45
N CYS A 81 12.03 0.62 -6.16
CA CYS A 81 11.37 0.76 -4.85
C CYS A 81 9.87 0.91 -5.10
N ALA A 82 9.21 -0.20 -5.37
CA ALA A 82 7.85 -0.23 -5.93
C ALA A 82 6.97 -1.30 -5.25
N GLY A 83 5.68 -1.30 -5.58
CA GLY A 83 4.78 -2.37 -5.16
C GLY A 83 4.43 -2.36 -3.66
N GLN A 84 4.46 -1.19 -3.01
CA GLN A 84 4.20 -1.06 -1.56
C GLN A 84 2.78 -1.45 -1.15
N GLY A 85 1.86 -1.62 -2.11
CA GLY A 85 0.48 -2.03 -1.86
C GLY A 85 -0.21 -1.14 -0.83
N GLY A 86 -0.92 -1.77 0.10
CA GLY A 86 -1.58 -1.09 1.22
C GLY A 86 -0.71 -0.85 2.46
N THR A 87 0.59 -1.15 2.42
CA THR A 87 1.44 -1.20 3.62
C THR A 87 2.59 -0.20 3.59
N GLY A 88 2.70 0.62 2.56
CA GLY A 88 3.82 1.55 2.38
C GLY A 88 4.07 2.50 3.57
N ILE A 89 3.03 2.99 4.23
CA ILE A 89 3.20 3.88 5.40
C ILE A 89 3.87 3.11 6.55
N GLN A 90 3.32 1.95 6.93
CA GLN A 90 3.80 1.17 8.08
C GLN A 90 5.18 0.56 7.84
N THR A 91 5.53 0.22 6.59
CA THR A 91 6.83 -0.39 6.26
C THR A 91 7.89 0.64 5.89
N SER A 92 7.54 1.92 5.73
CA SER A 92 8.45 2.96 5.21
C SER A 92 9.80 3.06 5.94
N PRO A 93 9.92 2.92 7.29
CA PRO A 93 11.23 3.02 7.93
C PRO A 93 12.16 1.86 7.54
N ALA A 94 11.63 0.64 7.51
CA ALA A 94 12.38 -0.55 7.10
C ALA A 94 12.75 -0.51 5.62
N MET A 95 11.80 -0.11 4.76
CA MET A 95 12.02 0.00 3.32
C MET A 95 13.04 1.08 2.98
N ALA A 96 13.01 2.22 3.68
CA ALA A 96 13.98 3.30 3.47
C ALA A 96 15.40 2.88 3.89
N ALA A 97 15.55 2.24 5.06
CA ALA A 97 16.84 1.73 5.53
C ALA A 97 17.41 0.68 4.58
N LEU A 98 16.59 -0.28 4.15
CA LEU A 98 17.00 -1.30 3.19
C LEU A 98 17.39 -0.67 1.84
N THR A 99 16.57 0.24 1.32
CA THR A 99 16.83 0.93 0.04
C THR A 99 18.16 1.68 0.09
N ALA A 100 18.40 2.47 1.14
CA ALA A 100 19.62 3.26 1.29
C ALA A 100 20.87 2.37 1.40
N GLY A 101 20.80 1.27 2.18
CA GLY A 101 21.90 0.33 2.32
C GLY A 101 22.24 -0.35 1.00
N LEU A 102 21.23 -0.89 0.30
CA LEU A 102 21.42 -1.55 -0.99
C LEU A 102 22.02 -0.60 -2.04
N ILE A 103 21.51 0.63 -2.15
CA ILE A 103 22.04 1.64 -3.08
C ILE A 103 23.50 1.99 -2.77
N SER A 104 23.87 2.01 -1.50
CA SER A 104 25.23 2.33 -1.04
C SER A 104 26.20 1.14 -1.13
N GLY A 105 25.73 -0.04 -1.54
CA GLY A 105 26.52 -1.26 -1.56
C GLY A 105 26.78 -1.86 -0.17
N GLU A 106 26.01 -1.45 0.83
CA GLU A 106 26.10 -1.96 2.19
C GLU A 106 25.29 -3.26 2.34
N THR A 107 25.76 -4.15 3.21
CA THR A 107 24.98 -5.31 3.63
C THR A 107 23.84 -4.85 4.55
N PRO A 108 22.57 -5.20 4.26
CA PRO A 108 21.47 -4.86 5.16
C PRO A 108 21.70 -5.40 6.57
N ALA A 109 21.29 -4.64 7.59
CA ALA A 109 21.37 -5.10 8.97
C ALA A 109 20.20 -6.03 9.34
N PRO A 110 20.35 -6.96 10.30
CA PRO A 110 19.24 -7.78 10.78
C PRO A 110 18.06 -6.94 11.32
N PRO A 111 16.80 -7.33 11.07
CA PRO A 111 16.38 -8.52 10.33
C PRO A 111 16.22 -8.30 8.81
N LEU A 112 16.67 -7.16 8.27
CA LEU A 112 16.48 -6.81 6.86
C LEU A 112 17.32 -7.66 5.90
N ASP A 113 18.44 -8.19 6.37
CA ASP A 113 19.28 -9.15 5.65
C ASP A 113 18.53 -10.41 5.24
N GLY A 114 17.67 -10.92 6.12
CA GLY A 114 16.86 -12.12 5.87
C GLY A 114 15.77 -11.92 4.82
N ILE A 115 15.23 -10.70 4.70
CA ILE A 115 14.09 -10.40 3.79
C ILE A 115 14.54 -9.78 2.46
N ALA A 116 15.74 -9.19 2.39
CA ALA A 116 16.22 -8.51 1.19
C ALA A 116 16.16 -9.39 -0.09
N PRO A 117 16.51 -10.70 -0.05
CA PRO A 117 16.37 -11.57 -1.21
C PRO A 117 14.91 -11.74 -1.69
N GLU A 118 13.94 -11.72 -0.77
CA GLU A 118 12.51 -11.86 -1.10
C GLU A 118 11.94 -10.59 -1.74
N LEU A 119 12.54 -9.43 -1.44
CA LEU A 119 12.14 -8.14 -2.00
C LEU A 119 12.83 -7.81 -3.32
N SER A 120 13.90 -8.53 -3.65
CA SER A 120 14.71 -8.29 -4.85
C SER A 120 13.91 -8.56 -6.14
N PRO A 121 14.05 -7.74 -7.20
CA PRO A 121 13.37 -7.94 -8.48
C PRO A 121 13.87 -9.20 -9.22
N GLN A 122 15.04 -9.73 -8.87
CA GLN A 122 15.60 -10.96 -9.44
C GLN A 122 14.64 -12.14 -9.32
N ARG A 123 13.73 -12.14 -8.34
CA ARG A 123 12.72 -13.20 -8.18
C ARG A 123 11.74 -13.33 -9.35
N PHE A 124 11.63 -12.32 -10.21
CA PHE A 124 10.76 -12.34 -11.40
C PHE A 124 11.50 -12.70 -12.68
N VAL A 125 12.82 -12.90 -12.62
CA VAL A 125 13.62 -13.27 -13.78
C VAL A 125 13.81 -14.78 -13.77
N GLN A 126 13.19 -15.44 -14.74
CA GLN A 126 13.44 -16.84 -15.11
C GLN A 126 14.43 -16.90 -16.27
#